data_AF-A0A1G8AUZ8-F1
#
_entry.id   AF-A0A1G8AUZ8-F1
#
_cell.length_a   1.000
_cell.length_b   1.000
_cell.length_c   1.000
_cell.angle_alpha   90.00
_cell.angle_beta   90.00
_cell.angle_gamma   90.00
#
_symmetry.space_group_name_H-M   'P 1'
#
loop_
_entity.id
_entity.type
_entity.pdbx_description
1 polymer ?
#
loop_
_entity_poly.entity_id
_entity_poly.type
_entity_poly.pdbx_seq_one_letter_code
_entity_poly.pdbx_strand_id
1 'polypeptide(L)'
;MNKKIEAFETFVTKHQSAFKEPVLRQFMEQKENRERLIDCVHAPAENKARNIDETFKQFFIKKKTYRYMKTLIKTCAVDFDKRRTQHQQRFPLIADQPLYEEETGTDISMIDMLQSYEPDYVEEILDKESDIEEHIQSSQVVKAVKNLSNKQKDILALLYIYRYTNREAARIFGESPQNISKQHLQALAKIRKRLALRD
;
A
#
# COMPACT_ATOMS: atom_id res chain seq x y z
N MET A 1 -19.53 59.34 -34.53
CA MET A 1 -19.72 57.90 -34.20
C MET A 1 -19.31 56.98 -35.36
N ASN A 2 -19.62 57.32 -36.62
CA ASN A 2 -19.32 56.48 -37.79
C ASN A 2 -17.83 56.18 -38.08
N LYS A 3 -16.91 57.16 -37.98
CA LYS A 3 -15.49 56.94 -38.34
C LYS A 3 -14.76 55.93 -37.45
N LYS A 4 -15.14 55.81 -36.16
CA LYS A 4 -14.59 54.82 -35.21
C LYS A 4 -14.95 53.39 -35.60
N ILE A 5 -16.21 53.20 -35.98
CA ILE A 5 -16.77 51.89 -36.31
C ILE A 5 -16.22 51.43 -37.67
N GLU A 6 -16.17 52.33 -38.65
CA GLU A 6 -15.61 52.07 -39.98
C GLU A 6 -14.12 51.68 -39.94
N ALA A 7 -13.32 52.38 -39.12
CA ALA A 7 -11.92 52.02 -38.89
C ALA A 7 -11.77 50.64 -38.24
N PHE A 8 -12.67 50.28 -37.31
CA PHE A 8 -12.69 48.97 -36.68
C PHE A 8 -13.11 47.85 -37.64
N GLU A 9 -14.13 48.07 -38.48
CA GLU A 9 -14.56 47.11 -39.49
C GLU A 9 -13.47 46.84 -40.53
N THR A 10 -12.74 47.87 -40.93
CA THR A 10 -11.56 47.75 -41.79
C THR A 10 -10.47 46.92 -41.11
N PHE A 11 -10.23 47.14 -39.81
CA PHE A 11 -9.27 46.38 -39.01
C PHE A 11 -9.66 44.90 -38.89
N VAL A 12 -10.94 44.61 -38.61
CA VAL A 12 -11.45 43.23 -38.54
C VAL A 12 -11.32 42.52 -39.88
N THR A 13 -11.64 43.21 -40.98
CA THR A 13 -11.53 42.66 -42.34
C THR A 13 -10.07 42.33 -42.69
N LYS A 14 -9.13 43.23 -42.34
CA LYS A 14 -7.70 43.02 -42.52
C LYS A 14 -7.15 41.83 -41.71
N HIS A 15 -7.71 41.60 -40.51
CA HIS A 15 -7.25 40.56 -39.58
C HIS A 15 -8.27 39.42 -39.41
N GLN A 16 -9.05 39.12 -40.45
CA GLN A 16 -10.21 38.23 -40.38
C GLN A 16 -9.89 36.83 -39.81
N SER A 17 -8.71 36.27 -40.12
CA SER A 17 -8.29 34.96 -39.60
C SER A 17 -8.19 34.93 -38.08
N ALA A 18 -7.64 35.98 -37.46
CA ALA A 18 -7.55 36.08 -36.00
C ALA A 18 -8.94 36.19 -35.36
N PHE A 19 -9.87 36.94 -35.96
CA PHE A 19 -11.24 37.08 -35.45
C PHE A 19 -12.10 35.82 -35.64
N LYS A 20 -11.66 34.86 -36.47
CA LYS A 20 -12.28 33.53 -36.53
C LYS A 20 -11.88 32.65 -35.35
N GLU A 21 -10.80 32.93 -34.64
CA GLU A 21 -10.38 32.11 -33.51
C GLU A 21 -11.40 32.17 -32.35
N PRO A 22 -11.88 31.02 -31.83
CA PRO A 22 -12.90 30.99 -30.78
C PRO A 22 -12.51 31.78 -29.52
N VAL A 23 -11.23 31.78 -29.18
CA VAL A 23 -10.73 32.49 -28.00
C VAL A 23 -10.81 34.00 -28.18
N LEU A 24 -10.53 34.51 -29.38
CA LEU A 24 -10.66 35.93 -29.68
C LEU A 24 -12.14 36.34 -29.76
N ARG A 25 -13.02 35.50 -30.32
CA ARG A 25 -14.47 35.75 -30.29
C ARG A 25 -15.00 35.90 -28.87
N GLN A 26 -14.67 34.97 -27.98
CA GLN A 26 -15.06 35.03 -26.56
C GLN A 26 -14.47 36.24 -25.83
N PHE A 27 -13.29 36.71 -26.23
CA PHE A 27 -12.71 37.92 -25.68
C PHE A 27 -13.51 39.18 -26.09
N MET A 28 -13.99 39.22 -27.34
CA MET A 28 -14.79 40.33 -27.89
C MET A 28 -16.27 40.31 -27.46
N GLU A 29 -16.77 39.22 -26.88
CA GLU A 29 -18.10 39.16 -26.25
C GLU A 29 -18.21 40.09 -25.04
N GLN A 30 -17.09 40.39 -24.39
CA GLN A 30 -17.04 41.36 -23.29
C GLN A 30 -17.07 42.78 -23.87
N LYS A 31 -18.12 43.52 -23.53
CA LYS A 31 -18.36 44.89 -24.02
C LYS A 31 -17.16 45.80 -23.77
N GLU A 32 -16.56 45.71 -22.59
CA GLU A 32 -15.42 46.53 -22.19
C GLU A 32 -14.18 46.26 -23.05
N ASN A 33 -13.89 44.99 -23.37
CA ASN A 33 -12.75 44.63 -24.21
C ASN A 33 -12.95 45.09 -25.65
N ARG A 34 -14.19 44.98 -26.15
CA ARG A 34 -14.56 45.44 -27.49
C ARG A 34 -14.41 46.96 -27.60
N GLU A 35 -14.92 47.71 -26.62
CA GLU A 35 -14.81 49.18 -26.59
C GLU A 35 -13.35 49.63 -26.52
N ARG A 36 -12.53 49.01 -25.66
CA ARG A 36 -11.09 49.29 -25.58
C ARG A 36 -10.39 49.07 -26.92
N LEU A 37 -10.70 47.98 -27.62
CA LEU A 37 -10.11 47.70 -28.92
C LEU A 37 -10.55 48.70 -30.00
N ILE A 38 -11.82 49.07 -30.04
CA ILE A 38 -12.33 50.10 -30.96
C ILE A 38 -11.59 51.43 -30.71
N ASP A 39 -11.42 51.82 -29.45
CA ASP A 39 -10.72 53.06 -29.09
C ASP A 39 -9.22 53.01 -29.39
N CYS A 40 -8.58 51.85 -29.26
CA CYS A 40 -7.17 51.65 -29.61
C CYS A 40 -6.94 51.67 -31.12
N VAL A 41 -7.86 51.11 -31.91
CA VAL A 41 -7.80 51.13 -33.38
C VAL A 41 -8.02 52.54 -33.92
N HIS A 42 -8.95 53.30 -33.34
CA HIS A 42 -9.23 54.67 -33.77
C HIS A 42 -8.15 55.67 -33.34
N ALA A 43 -7.61 55.53 -32.13
CA ALA A 43 -6.56 56.42 -31.61
C ALA A 43 -5.41 55.58 -31.02
N PRO A 44 -4.52 55.06 -31.89
CA PRO A 44 -3.39 54.24 -31.47
C PRO A 44 -2.50 54.97 -30.50
N ALA A 45 -2.29 54.37 -29.33
CA ALA A 45 -1.34 54.83 -28.33
C ALA A 45 -0.68 53.60 -27.71
N GLU A 46 0.62 53.66 -27.48
CA GLU A 46 1.41 52.52 -26.98
C GLU A 46 0.83 51.97 -25.66
N ASN A 47 0.45 52.86 -24.75
CA ASN A 47 -0.18 52.48 -23.47
C ASN A 47 -1.50 51.74 -23.65
N LYS A 48 -2.32 52.12 -24.65
CA LYS A 48 -3.62 51.45 -24.93
C LYS A 48 -3.41 50.07 -25.55
N ALA A 49 -2.47 49.96 -26.48
CA ALA A 49 -2.13 48.70 -27.12
C ALA A 49 -1.58 47.70 -26.10
N ARG A 50 -0.66 48.14 -25.23
CA ARG A 50 -0.11 47.33 -24.15
C ARG A 50 -1.17 46.87 -23.15
N ASN A 51 -2.08 47.76 -22.75
CA ASN A 51 -3.16 47.41 -21.83
C ASN A 51 -4.09 46.33 -22.39
N ILE A 52 -4.45 46.42 -23.68
CA ILE A 52 -5.30 45.42 -24.34
C ILE A 52 -4.57 44.08 -24.48
N ASP A 53 -3.29 44.10 -24.85
CA ASP A 53 -2.47 42.90 -24.96
C ASP A 53 -2.34 42.18 -23.60
N GLU A 54 -2.06 42.92 -22.51
CA GLU A 54 -2.02 42.39 -21.15
C GLU A 54 -3.38 41.81 -20.72
N THR A 55 -4.47 42.51 -21.02
CA THR A 55 -5.84 42.04 -20.73
C THR A 55 -6.16 40.75 -21.49
N PHE A 56 -5.79 40.68 -22.77
CA PHE A 56 -5.98 39.49 -23.60
C PHE A 56 -5.15 38.30 -23.11
N LYS A 57 -3.88 38.53 -22.74
CA LYS A 57 -3.02 37.50 -22.14
C LYS A 57 -3.61 36.92 -20.86
N GLN A 58 -4.11 37.77 -19.97
CA GLN A 58 -4.77 37.31 -18.74
C GLN A 58 -6.03 36.49 -19.03
N PHE A 59 -6.88 36.96 -19.96
CA PHE A 59 -8.06 36.23 -20.39
C PHE A 59 -7.72 34.87 -20.97
N PHE A 60 -6.72 34.81 -21.86
CA PHE A 60 -6.24 33.60 -22.50
C PHE A 60 -5.74 32.58 -21.47
N ILE A 61 -4.90 33.02 -20.54
CA ILE A 61 -4.37 32.17 -19.45
C ILE A 61 -5.54 31.63 -18.62
N LYS A 62 -6.48 32.48 -18.21
CA LYS A 62 -7.65 32.05 -17.42
C LYS A 62 -8.47 30.98 -18.13
N LYS A 63 -8.75 31.16 -19.43
CA LYS A 63 -9.49 30.17 -20.24
C LYS A 63 -8.71 28.87 -20.41
N LYS A 64 -7.41 28.94 -20.67
CA LYS A 64 -6.54 27.79 -20.80
C LYS A 64 -6.47 27.00 -19.49
N THR A 65 -6.29 27.68 -18.36
CA THR A 65 -6.27 27.07 -17.02
C THR A 65 -7.59 26.41 -16.70
N TYR A 66 -8.73 27.08 -16.93
CA TYR A 66 -10.05 26.48 -16.71
C TYR A 66 -10.25 25.20 -17.53
N ARG A 67 -9.92 25.23 -18.82
CA ARG A 67 -10.02 24.05 -19.70
C ARG A 67 -9.12 22.91 -19.20
N TYR A 68 -7.89 23.23 -18.82
CA TYR A 68 -6.95 22.26 -18.29
C TYR A 68 -7.47 21.62 -17.01
N MET A 69 -7.89 22.42 -16.02
CA MET A 69 -8.44 21.93 -14.75
C MET A 69 -9.67 21.05 -14.96
N LYS A 70 -10.59 21.46 -15.84
CA LYS A 70 -11.78 20.66 -16.18
C LYS A 70 -11.40 19.28 -16.72
N THR A 71 -10.43 19.22 -17.63
CA THR A 71 -9.94 17.94 -18.17
C THR A 71 -9.25 17.12 -17.09
N LEU A 72 -8.38 17.74 -16.30
CA LEU A 72 -7.63 17.08 -15.23
C LEU A 72 -8.56 16.43 -14.22
N ILE A 73 -9.55 17.17 -13.70
CA ILE A 73 -10.54 16.65 -12.74
C ILE A 73 -11.27 15.44 -13.32
N LYS A 74 -11.73 15.53 -14.57
CA LYS A 74 -12.43 14.43 -15.25
C LYS A 74 -11.53 13.19 -15.36
N THR A 75 -10.30 13.36 -15.81
CA THR A 75 -9.35 12.25 -15.99
C THR A 75 -9.01 11.60 -14.65
N CYS A 76 -8.72 12.40 -13.61
CA CYS A 76 -8.43 11.89 -12.27
C CYS A 76 -9.59 11.08 -11.68
N ALA A 77 -10.83 11.55 -11.85
CA ALA A 77 -12.02 10.81 -11.40
C ALA A 77 -12.15 9.45 -12.10
N VAL A 78 -12.01 9.43 -13.43
CA VAL A 78 -12.07 8.19 -14.23
C VAL A 78 -10.97 7.21 -13.83
N ASP A 79 -9.74 7.70 -13.64
CA ASP A 79 -8.60 6.85 -13.28
C ASP A 79 -8.70 6.32 -11.85
N PHE A 80 -9.32 7.08 -10.95
CA PHE A 80 -9.64 6.61 -9.61
C PHE A 80 -10.65 5.46 -9.67
N ASP A 81 -11.78 5.65 -10.35
CA ASP A 81 -12.82 4.63 -10.46
C ASP A 81 -12.28 3.35 -11.12
N LYS A 82 -11.52 3.48 -12.20
CA LYS A 82 -10.86 2.33 -12.84
C LYS A 82 -9.98 1.55 -11.87
N ARG A 83 -9.11 2.23 -11.11
CA ARG A 83 -8.21 1.59 -10.14
C ARG A 83 -9.00 0.89 -9.03
N ARG A 84 -10.05 1.53 -8.52
CA ARG A 84 -10.93 0.96 -7.51
C ARG A 84 -11.64 -0.30 -8.03
N THR A 85 -12.27 -0.23 -9.19
CA THR A 85 -12.98 -1.37 -9.79
C THR A 85 -12.03 -2.53 -10.07
N GLN A 86 -10.85 -2.27 -10.62
CA GLN A 86 -9.83 -3.30 -10.85
C GLN A 86 -9.38 -3.97 -9.54
N HIS A 87 -9.19 -3.19 -8.47
CA HIS A 87 -8.85 -3.73 -7.16
C HIS A 87 -9.97 -4.63 -6.63
N GLN A 88 -11.22 -4.17 -6.68
CA GLN A 88 -12.38 -4.95 -6.22
C GLN A 88 -12.58 -6.24 -7.03
N GLN A 89 -12.30 -6.22 -8.34
CA GLN A 89 -12.36 -7.42 -9.17
C GLN A 89 -11.23 -8.42 -8.87
N ARG A 90 -10.01 -7.93 -8.58
CA ARG A 90 -8.86 -8.79 -8.25
C ARG A 90 -8.92 -9.35 -6.83
N PHE A 91 -9.47 -8.59 -5.90
CA PHE A 91 -9.55 -8.92 -4.49
C PHE A 91 -11.01 -8.81 -4.01
N PRO A 92 -11.89 -9.72 -4.46
CA PRO A 92 -13.27 -9.71 -4.04
C PRO A 92 -13.35 -10.07 -2.55
N LEU A 93 -14.10 -9.27 -1.78
CA LEU A 93 -14.31 -9.50 -0.35
C LEU A 93 -15.42 -10.53 -0.17
N ILE A 94 -15.06 -11.81 -0.26
CA ILE A 94 -15.99 -12.96 -0.23
C ILE A 94 -15.91 -13.76 1.06
N ALA A 95 -15.11 -13.33 2.04
CA ALA A 95 -14.94 -14.04 3.31
C ALA A 95 -16.29 -14.29 4.02
N ASP A 96 -17.14 -13.25 4.09
CA ASP A 96 -18.46 -13.32 4.72
C ASP A 96 -19.57 -13.81 3.74
N GLN A 97 -19.20 -14.27 2.55
CA GLN A 97 -20.19 -14.71 1.57
C GLN A 97 -20.87 -15.99 2.07
N PRO A 98 -22.23 -16.01 2.18
CA PRO A 98 -22.94 -17.20 2.63
C PRO A 98 -22.83 -18.30 1.57
N LEU A 99 -22.46 -19.48 2.02
CA LEU A 99 -22.48 -20.72 1.27
C LEU A 99 -23.62 -21.55 1.84
N TYR A 100 -24.63 -21.83 1.02
CA TYR A 100 -25.71 -22.71 1.43
C TYR A 100 -25.21 -24.15 1.36
N GLU A 101 -25.09 -24.81 2.51
CA GLU A 101 -24.70 -26.20 2.60
C GLU A 101 -25.98 -27.06 2.71
N GLU A 102 -26.36 -27.71 1.60
CA GLU A 102 -27.62 -28.47 1.48
C GLU A 102 -27.74 -29.62 2.51
N GLU A 103 -26.61 -30.16 2.98
CA GLU A 103 -26.59 -31.31 3.92
C GLU A 103 -26.81 -30.91 5.39
N THR A 104 -26.36 -29.74 5.81
CA THR A 104 -26.40 -29.32 7.24
C THR A 104 -27.50 -28.32 7.55
N GLY A 105 -28.05 -27.64 6.53
CA GLY A 105 -29.09 -26.62 6.70
C GLY A 105 -28.61 -25.36 7.43
N THR A 106 -27.30 -25.16 7.48
CA THR A 106 -26.63 -24.04 8.15
C THR A 106 -26.04 -23.07 7.15
N ASP A 107 -26.23 -21.77 7.39
CA ASP A 107 -25.54 -20.70 6.67
C ASP A 107 -24.09 -20.62 7.16
N ILE A 108 -23.18 -21.28 6.47
CA ILE A 108 -21.73 -21.16 6.69
C ILE A 108 -21.16 -20.10 5.74
N SER A 109 -20.10 -19.42 6.15
CA SER A 109 -19.42 -18.43 5.32
C SER A 109 -18.09 -18.95 4.77
N MET A 110 -17.57 -18.34 3.71
CA MET A 110 -16.32 -18.81 3.08
C MET A 110 -15.12 -18.79 4.04
N ILE A 111 -15.11 -17.90 5.03
CA ILE A 111 -14.08 -17.86 6.08
C ILE A 111 -14.13 -19.08 7.00
N ASP A 112 -15.30 -19.68 7.23
CA ASP A 112 -15.46 -20.86 8.08
C ASP A 112 -14.85 -22.12 7.46
N MET A 113 -14.65 -22.13 6.13
CA MET A 113 -13.97 -23.22 5.42
C MET A 113 -12.43 -23.10 5.43
N LEU A 114 -11.88 -21.98 5.88
CA LEU A 114 -10.42 -21.79 5.94
C LEU A 114 -9.85 -22.54 7.15
N GLN A 115 -9.04 -23.56 6.89
CA GLN A 115 -8.28 -24.24 7.95
C GLN A 115 -7.11 -23.36 8.40
N SER A 116 -6.95 -23.18 9.72
CA SER A 116 -5.74 -22.58 10.28
C SER A 116 -4.57 -23.53 10.13
N TYR A 117 -3.45 -23.03 9.62
CA TYR A 117 -2.16 -23.74 9.65
C TYR A 117 -1.47 -23.65 11.01
N GLU A 118 -1.98 -22.82 11.92
CA GLU A 118 -1.51 -22.82 13.30
C GLU A 118 -2.11 -24.04 14.02
N PRO A 119 -1.27 -24.88 14.65
CA PRO A 119 -1.76 -25.99 15.45
C PRO A 119 -2.69 -25.44 16.52
N ASP A 120 -3.79 -26.14 16.74
CA ASP A 120 -4.74 -25.77 17.77
C ASP A 120 -3.98 -25.62 19.11
N TYR A 121 -4.34 -24.64 19.93
CA TYR A 121 -3.66 -24.40 21.21
C TYR A 121 -3.65 -25.66 22.09
N VAL A 122 -4.63 -26.55 21.86
CA VAL A 122 -4.75 -27.88 22.46
C VAL A 122 -3.66 -28.85 21.97
N GLU A 123 -3.31 -28.85 20.68
CA GLU A 123 -2.17 -29.61 20.14
C GLU A 123 -0.84 -29.10 20.71
N GLU A 124 -0.63 -27.79 20.82
CA GLU A 124 0.59 -27.23 21.40
C GLU A 124 0.73 -27.53 22.91
N ILE A 125 -0.39 -27.74 23.61
CA ILE A 125 -0.41 -28.17 25.02
C ILE A 125 -0.14 -29.67 25.14
N LEU A 126 -0.68 -30.50 24.23
CA LEU A 126 -0.38 -31.94 24.18
C LEU A 126 1.08 -32.19 23.81
N ASP A 127 1.63 -31.40 22.88
CA ASP A 127 3.06 -31.42 22.53
C ASP A 127 3.95 -30.94 23.69
N LYS A 128 3.42 -30.23 24.69
CA LYS A 128 4.22 -29.81 25.86
C LYS A 128 4.60 -30.96 26.79
N GLU A 129 3.94 -32.11 26.67
CA GLU A 129 4.30 -33.35 27.37
C GLU A 129 5.24 -34.25 26.56
N SER A 130 5.60 -33.85 25.34
CA SER A 130 6.48 -34.64 24.49
C SER A 130 7.92 -34.67 25.01
N ASP A 131 8.46 -35.89 25.10
CA ASP A 131 9.87 -36.12 25.38
C ASP A 131 10.71 -35.49 24.25
N ILE A 132 11.82 -34.82 24.59
CA ILE A 132 12.74 -34.21 23.61
C ILE A 132 13.20 -35.22 22.54
N GLU A 133 13.20 -36.51 22.88
CA GLU A 133 13.45 -37.62 21.98
C GLU A 133 12.55 -37.66 20.75
N GLU A 134 11.29 -37.24 20.85
CA GLU A 134 10.31 -37.26 19.76
C GLU A 134 10.56 -36.17 18.72
N HIS A 135 11.29 -35.13 19.13
CA HIS A 135 11.66 -33.98 18.30
C HIS A 135 12.97 -34.19 17.51
N ILE A 136 13.59 -35.37 17.63
CA ILE A 136 14.92 -35.66 17.08
C ILE A 136 14.81 -36.72 15.98
N GLN A 137 15.07 -36.34 14.74
CA GLN A 137 15.01 -37.24 13.58
C GLN A 137 16.15 -38.28 13.55
N SER A 138 17.33 -37.95 14.09
CA SER A 138 18.49 -38.85 14.05
C SER A 138 18.42 -39.91 15.14
N SER A 139 18.21 -41.17 14.75
CA SER A 139 18.13 -42.30 15.69
C SER A 139 19.39 -42.45 16.58
N GLN A 140 20.56 -42.02 16.09
CA GLN A 140 21.80 -42.03 16.86
C GLN A 140 21.79 -40.97 17.96
N VAL A 141 21.27 -39.77 17.65
CA VAL A 141 21.12 -38.68 18.62
C VAL A 141 20.06 -39.03 19.65
N VAL A 142 18.93 -39.62 19.25
CA VAL A 142 17.90 -40.13 20.19
C VAL A 142 18.52 -41.09 21.22
N LYS A 143 19.33 -42.05 20.77
CA LYS A 143 20.03 -42.99 21.68
C LYS A 143 20.99 -42.27 22.63
N ALA A 144 21.68 -41.22 22.17
CA ALA A 144 22.57 -40.44 23.02
C ALA A 144 21.79 -39.60 24.06
N VAL A 145 20.68 -39.00 23.65
CA VAL A 145 19.79 -38.17 24.51
C VAL A 145 19.09 -39.01 25.57
N LYS A 146 18.66 -40.24 25.25
CA LYS A 146 18.09 -41.18 26.23
C LYS A 146 18.99 -41.47 27.43
N ASN A 147 20.31 -41.29 27.28
CA ASN A 147 21.30 -41.51 28.35
C ASN A 147 21.59 -40.25 29.20
N LEU A 148 20.93 -39.13 28.92
CA LEU A 148 21.01 -37.93 29.75
C LEU A 148 20.11 -38.08 30.99
N SER A 149 20.42 -37.33 32.05
CA SER A 149 19.51 -37.22 33.19
C SER A 149 18.26 -36.43 32.79
N ASN A 150 17.11 -36.68 33.41
CA ASN A 150 15.85 -35.95 33.14
C ASN A 150 16.06 -34.44 33.12
N LYS A 151 16.73 -33.89 34.15
CA LYS A 151 17.07 -32.45 34.20
C LYS A 151 17.84 -31.94 32.96
N GLN A 152 18.72 -32.75 32.39
CA GLN A 152 19.47 -32.38 31.18
C GLN A 152 18.57 -32.42 29.94
N LYS A 153 17.63 -33.37 29.87
CA LYS A 153 16.61 -33.43 28.82
C LYS A 153 15.67 -32.23 28.90
N ASP A 154 15.16 -31.93 30.10
CA ASP A 154 14.27 -30.79 30.36
C ASP A 154 14.94 -29.46 29.97
N ILE A 155 16.21 -29.27 30.33
CA ILE A 155 16.98 -28.09 29.93
C ILE A 155 17.11 -28.02 28.40
N LEU A 156 17.39 -29.13 27.72
CA LEU A 156 17.47 -29.14 26.26
C LEU A 156 16.10 -28.84 25.62
N ALA A 157 15.00 -29.35 26.18
CA ALA A 157 13.64 -29.11 25.69
C ALA A 157 13.29 -27.61 25.81
N LEU A 158 13.53 -27.00 26.97
CA LEU A 158 13.35 -25.57 27.19
C LEU A 158 14.12 -24.71 26.18
N LEU A 159 15.37 -25.06 25.90
CA LEU A 159 16.22 -24.25 25.01
C LEU A 159 15.90 -24.46 23.52
N TYR A 160 15.66 -25.70 23.09
CA TYR A 160 15.58 -26.04 21.67
C TYR A 160 14.16 -26.20 21.13
N ILE A 161 13.23 -26.70 21.95
CA ILE A 161 11.82 -26.86 21.57
C ILE A 161 11.09 -25.55 21.90
N TYR A 162 11.09 -25.16 23.18
CA TYR A 162 10.33 -24.01 23.67
C TYR A 162 11.05 -22.65 23.54
N ARG A 163 12.26 -22.63 22.97
CA ARG A 163 13.04 -21.41 22.65
C ARG A 163 13.32 -20.47 23.82
N TYR A 164 13.31 -20.97 25.06
CA TYR A 164 13.71 -20.18 26.21
C TYR A 164 15.21 -19.86 26.19
N THR A 165 15.58 -18.76 26.83
CA THR A 165 16.96 -18.43 27.14
C THR A 165 17.43 -19.14 28.41
N ASN A 166 18.76 -19.26 28.59
CA ASN A 166 19.34 -19.78 29.84
C ASN A 166 18.85 -19.01 31.09
N ARG A 167 18.51 -17.72 30.95
CA ARG A 167 17.98 -16.91 32.06
C ARG A 167 16.54 -17.28 32.41
N GLU A 168 15.71 -17.54 31.40
CA GLU A 168 14.32 -17.93 31.61
C GLU A 168 14.23 -19.37 32.13
N ALA A 169 15.00 -20.30 31.55
CA ALA A 169 15.11 -21.65 32.08
C ALA A 169 15.62 -21.67 33.53
N ALA A 170 16.57 -20.79 33.88
CA ALA A 170 17.03 -20.64 35.26
C ALA A 170 15.93 -20.18 36.22
N ARG A 171 15.03 -19.29 35.78
CA ARG A 171 13.86 -18.89 36.56
C ARG A 171 12.89 -20.07 36.76
N ILE A 172 12.66 -20.87 35.72
CA ILE A 172 11.79 -22.06 35.79
C ILE A 172 12.32 -23.08 36.81
N PHE A 173 13.63 -23.34 36.80
CA PHE A 173 14.25 -24.28 37.75
C PHE A 173 14.56 -23.68 39.13
N GLY A 174 14.42 -22.37 39.33
CA GLY A 174 14.83 -21.70 40.57
C GLY A 174 16.35 -21.72 40.80
N GLU A 175 17.15 -21.73 39.74
CA GLU A 175 18.62 -21.85 39.80
C GLU A 175 19.33 -20.65 39.15
N SER A 176 20.67 -20.64 39.21
CA SER A 176 21.45 -19.61 38.53
C SER A 176 21.57 -19.88 37.01
N PRO A 177 21.58 -18.83 36.16
CA PRO A 177 21.82 -18.99 34.72
C PRO A 177 23.14 -19.70 34.40
N GLN A 178 24.16 -19.54 35.24
CA GLN A 178 25.45 -20.22 35.11
C GLN A 178 25.31 -21.74 35.31
N ASN A 179 24.45 -22.18 36.23
CA ASN A 179 24.20 -23.60 36.44
C ASN A 179 23.46 -24.25 35.26
N ILE A 180 22.44 -23.56 34.72
CA ILE A 180 21.74 -24.01 33.52
C ILE A 180 22.70 -24.10 32.32
N SER A 181 23.52 -23.07 32.11
CA SER A 181 24.55 -23.09 31.05
C SER A 181 25.54 -24.25 31.22
N LYS A 182 25.98 -24.52 32.45
CA LYS A 182 26.85 -25.67 32.75
C LYS A 182 26.17 -26.99 32.43
N GLN A 183 24.91 -27.19 32.85
CA GLN A 183 24.15 -28.41 32.58
C GLN A 183 23.89 -28.61 31.08
N HIS A 184 23.55 -27.55 30.37
CA HIS A 184 23.39 -27.54 28.91
C HIS A 184 24.67 -27.98 28.20
N LEU A 185 25.81 -27.36 28.53
CA LEU A 185 27.11 -27.73 27.95
C LEU A 185 27.52 -29.17 28.29
N GLN A 186 27.26 -29.63 29.51
CA GLN A 186 27.52 -31.01 29.92
C GLN A 186 26.65 -32.01 29.15
N ALA A 187 25.38 -31.69 28.91
CA ALA A 187 24.48 -32.51 28.11
C ALA A 187 24.99 -32.64 26.66
N LEU A 188 25.35 -31.52 26.02
CA LEU A 188 25.92 -31.52 24.67
C LEU A 188 27.25 -32.29 24.59
N ALA A 189 28.11 -32.17 25.60
CA ALA A 189 29.37 -32.91 25.65
C ALA A 189 29.13 -34.43 25.74
N LYS A 190 28.15 -34.88 26.54
CA LYS A 190 27.75 -36.29 26.62
C LYS A 190 27.22 -36.82 25.29
N ILE A 191 26.38 -36.04 24.60
CA ILE A 191 25.86 -36.39 23.27
C ILE A 191 27.01 -36.54 22.28
N ARG A 192 27.89 -35.53 22.17
CA ARG A 192 29.04 -35.54 21.25
C ARG A 192 29.97 -36.72 21.52
N LYS A 193 30.30 -36.99 22.78
CA LYS A 193 31.16 -38.12 23.16
C LYS A 193 30.56 -39.46 22.69
N ARG A 194 29.24 -39.64 22.81
CA ARG A 194 28.57 -40.87 22.37
C ARG A 194 28.53 -41.01 20.85
N LEU A 195 28.42 -39.91 20.12
CA LEU A 195 28.48 -39.92 18.67
C LEU A 195 29.90 -40.21 18.16
N ALA A 196 30.93 -39.68 18.84
CA ALA A 196 32.34 -39.91 18.50
C ALA A 196 32.90 -41.28 18.94
N LEU A 197 32.24 -42.00 19.85
CA LEU A 197 32.62 -43.35 20.31
C LEU A 197 32.12 -44.47 19.37
N ARG A 198 31.67 -44.14 18.17
CA ARG A 198 31.07 -45.08 17.21
C ARG A 198 31.73 -45.08 15.82
N ASP A 199 32.90 -44.46 15.70
CA ASP A 199 33.88 -44.74 14.64
C ASP A 199 34.84 -45.84 15.14
#